data_AF-A0A5C6LTZ9-F1
#
_entry.id   AF-A0A5C6LTZ9-F1
#
_cell.length_a   1.000
_cell.length_b   1.000
_cell.length_c   1.000
_cell.angle_alpha   90.00
_cell.angle_beta   90.00
_cell.angle_gamma   90.00
#
_symmetry.space_group_name_H-M   'P 1'
#
loop_
_entity.id
_entity.type
_entity.pdbx_description
1 polymer ?
#
loop_
_entity_poly.entity_id
_entity_poly.type
_entity_poly.pdbx_seq_one_letter_code
_entity_poly.pdbx_strand_id
1 'polypeptide(L)'
;MNKIWLIIKREFITRVRKRSFLIVTLLVPLFFAAMIVVPILIATNSKEEKRIAVIDDSHLFLNRFPDDKGVYYKYLQNTSIDSFQTKYAEYGYSGLLYIPQLDIDRPSGVTYYSDAQPGLSVESKLTRRVNDLIEEERLKKANIDAEQLKAVKADISIEFRTGNEGQKGSAAVAYGVGYASGFIIYIILMFFGMSVMRGVMEEKVSRIAEVMISSVKPFQLMMGKIIGIAAVGLLQFLIWVALIATIQLILPLFISGDAVAAMNDGNTMMQGGSNAAMVEAIEKIQFVVGSVNWTAVITCFIFYFLGGYLFYSALFAAVGSLVNEDPTDAQALTFPITLPIIIGIMVMISSVQNPSGPVAFWGSIIPFTSPMVMMARIPYGVPGTVPYWQLGLSMSLLIVGFLFTTWMAGKIYRTGILMYGKKITWKEALKWVSRKA
;
A
#
# COMPACT_ATOMS: atom_id res chain seq x y z
N MET A 1 -39.60 -15.41 0.50
CA MET A 1 -38.13 -15.25 0.32
C MET A 1 -37.71 -14.87 -1.11
N ASN A 2 -38.54 -15.08 -2.14
CA ASN A 2 -38.22 -14.72 -3.54
C ASN A 2 -37.94 -13.24 -3.81
N LYS A 3 -38.55 -12.31 -3.06
CA LYS A 3 -38.44 -10.87 -3.34
C LYS A 3 -37.04 -10.29 -3.06
N ILE A 4 -36.36 -10.73 -1.98
CA ILE A 4 -34.99 -10.25 -1.66
C ILE A 4 -34.02 -10.71 -2.76
N TRP A 5 -34.10 -11.99 -3.16
CA TRP A 5 -33.24 -12.54 -4.20
C TRP A 5 -33.40 -11.84 -5.55
N LEU A 6 -34.64 -11.50 -5.93
CA LEU A 6 -34.91 -10.72 -7.15
C LEU A 6 -34.24 -9.34 -7.12
N ILE A 7 -34.25 -8.67 -5.95
CA ILE A 7 -33.61 -7.38 -5.76
C ILE A 7 -32.08 -7.52 -5.83
N ILE A 8 -31.51 -8.53 -5.15
CA ILE A 8 -30.06 -8.84 -5.22
C ILE A 8 -29.65 -9.04 -6.68
N LYS A 9 -30.36 -9.89 -7.41
CA LYS A 9 -30.06 -10.20 -8.82
C LYS A 9 -30.14 -8.96 -9.69
N ARG A 10 -31.18 -8.12 -9.50
CA ARG A 10 -31.33 -6.87 -10.23
C ARG A 10 -30.12 -5.95 -10.00
N GLU A 11 -29.81 -5.66 -8.73
CA GLU A 11 -28.73 -4.75 -8.33
C GLU A 11 -27.35 -5.23 -8.78
N PHE A 12 -27.11 -6.54 -8.70
CA PHE A 12 -25.87 -7.14 -9.18
C PHE A 12 -25.74 -7.00 -10.71
N ILE A 13 -26.76 -7.43 -11.47
CA ILE A 13 -26.70 -7.44 -12.94
C ILE A 13 -26.63 -6.02 -13.51
N THR A 14 -27.39 -5.07 -12.96
CA THR A 14 -27.40 -3.68 -13.46
C THR A 14 -26.06 -2.97 -13.29
N ARG A 15 -25.21 -3.43 -12.37
CA ARG A 15 -23.89 -2.86 -12.11
C ARG A 15 -22.78 -3.60 -12.85
N VAL A 16 -22.76 -4.94 -12.79
CA VAL A 16 -21.74 -5.77 -13.44
C VAL A 16 -21.79 -5.63 -14.97
N ARG A 17 -22.98 -5.43 -15.56
CA ARG A 17 -23.12 -5.21 -17.01
C ARG A 17 -22.73 -3.81 -17.48
N LYS A 18 -22.43 -2.86 -16.57
CA LYS A 18 -21.98 -1.53 -17.01
C LYS A 18 -20.59 -1.66 -17.62
N ARG A 19 -20.39 -1.06 -18.80
CA ARG A 19 -19.06 -0.98 -19.44
C ARG A 19 -18.03 -0.36 -18.50
N SER A 20 -18.43 0.65 -17.72
CA SER A 20 -17.58 1.30 -16.72
C SER A 20 -17.09 0.33 -15.64
N PHE A 21 -17.92 -0.63 -15.21
CA PHE A 21 -17.50 -1.64 -14.23
C PHE A 21 -16.38 -2.51 -14.79
N LEU A 22 -16.56 -3.06 -16.00
CA LEU A 22 -15.57 -3.92 -16.65
C LEU A 22 -14.27 -3.16 -16.94
N ILE A 23 -14.36 -1.94 -17.48
CA ILE A 23 -13.19 -1.11 -17.79
C ILE A 23 -12.42 -0.79 -16.52
N VAL A 24 -13.06 -0.26 -15.48
CA VAL A 24 -12.37 0.14 -14.25
C VAL A 24 -11.78 -1.07 -13.51
N THR A 25 -12.53 -2.18 -13.47
CA THR A 25 -12.09 -3.41 -12.78
C THR A 25 -10.82 -3.99 -13.41
N LEU A 26 -10.73 -3.98 -14.75
CA LEU A 26 -9.58 -4.53 -15.48
C LEU A 26 -8.41 -3.54 -15.59
N LEU A 27 -8.71 -2.26 -15.82
CA LEU A 27 -7.71 -1.22 -16.08
C LEU A 27 -6.88 -0.90 -14.83
N VAL A 28 -7.46 -0.93 -13.63
CA VAL A 28 -6.72 -0.62 -12.39
C VAL A 28 -5.59 -1.62 -12.11
N PRO A 29 -5.82 -2.96 -12.05
CA PRO A 29 -4.73 -3.92 -11.91
C PRO A 29 -3.73 -3.86 -13.06
N LEU A 30 -4.20 -3.69 -14.30
CA LEU A 30 -3.33 -3.59 -15.47
C LEU A 30 -2.42 -2.36 -15.41
N PHE A 31 -2.95 -1.23 -14.94
CA PHE A 31 -2.19 0.00 -14.72
C PHE A 31 -1.10 -0.22 -13.65
N PHE A 32 -1.45 -0.82 -12.51
CA PHE A 32 -0.45 -1.15 -11.49
C PHE A 32 0.60 -2.14 -11.99
N ALA A 33 0.20 -3.16 -12.74
CA ALA A 33 1.11 -4.11 -13.36
C ALA A 33 2.06 -3.40 -14.33
N ALA A 34 1.54 -2.53 -15.20
CA ALA A 34 2.35 -1.72 -16.12
C ALA A 34 3.30 -0.80 -15.36
N MET A 35 2.85 -0.17 -14.27
CA MET A 35 3.67 0.69 -13.43
C MET A 35 4.84 -0.05 -12.77
N ILE A 36 4.71 -1.35 -12.53
CA ILE A 36 5.80 -2.20 -12.01
C ILE A 36 6.68 -2.70 -13.17
N VAL A 37 6.08 -3.24 -14.23
CA VAL A 37 6.79 -3.92 -15.33
C VAL A 37 7.53 -2.95 -16.25
N VAL A 38 6.93 -1.80 -16.58
CA VAL A 38 7.52 -0.85 -17.53
C VAL A 38 8.86 -0.28 -17.02
N PRO A 39 8.98 0.20 -15.76
CA PRO A 39 10.27 0.63 -15.24
C PRO A 39 11.32 -0.47 -15.24
N ILE A 40 10.95 -1.73 -14.95
CA ILE A 40 11.87 -2.87 -15.01
C ILE A 40 12.41 -3.05 -16.43
N LEU A 41 11.53 -3.04 -17.43
CA LEU A 41 11.92 -3.16 -18.85
C LEU A 41 12.81 -2.00 -19.31
N ILE A 42 12.54 -0.77 -18.85
CA ILE A 42 13.38 0.40 -19.14
C ILE A 42 14.75 0.26 -18.48
N ALA A 43 14.79 -0.10 -17.19
CA ALA A 43 16.02 -0.25 -16.42
C ALA A 43 16.94 -1.35 -16.99
N THR A 44 16.37 -2.44 -17.51
CA THR A 44 17.16 -3.50 -18.17
C THR A 44 17.73 -3.10 -19.52
N ASN A 45 17.14 -2.10 -20.20
CA ASN A 45 17.58 -1.63 -21.51
C ASN A 45 18.45 -0.36 -21.46
N SER A 46 18.48 0.36 -20.34
CA SER A 46 19.31 1.56 -20.18
C SER A 46 20.77 1.20 -19.87
N LYS A 47 21.58 0.99 -20.92
CA LYS A 47 23.05 0.98 -20.85
C LYS A 47 23.62 2.40 -20.98
N GLU A 48 23.20 3.34 -20.12
CA GLU A 48 23.83 4.65 -20.11
C GLU A 48 25.22 4.55 -19.47
N GLU A 49 26.26 4.61 -20.29
CA GLU A 49 27.64 4.74 -19.82
C GLU A 49 27.95 6.20 -19.47
N LYS A 50 28.13 6.48 -18.19
CA LYS A 50 28.57 7.77 -17.65
C LYS A 50 30.08 7.76 -17.47
N ARG A 51 30.77 8.74 -18.06
CA ARG A 51 32.21 8.90 -17.89
C ARG A 51 32.48 10.03 -16.92
N ILE A 52 33.08 9.75 -15.77
CA ILE A 52 33.43 10.74 -14.76
C ILE A 52 34.93 11.02 -14.84
N ALA A 53 35.29 12.28 -15.08
CA ALA A 53 36.66 12.73 -14.96
C ALA A 53 37.03 12.86 -13.48
N VAL A 54 38.24 12.46 -13.10
CA VAL A 54 38.76 12.61 -11.73
C VAL A 54 40.04 13.43 -11.79
N ILE A 55 40.04 14.59 -11.13
CA ILE A 55 41.24 15.40 -10.89
C ILE A 55 41.56 15.28 -9.40
N ASP A 56 42.68 14.63 -9.10
CA ASP A 56 43.15 14.38 -7.74
C ASP A 56 44.52 15.02 -7.52
N ASP A 57 44.50 16.22 -6.94
CA ASP A 57 45.70 17.00 -6.58
C ASP A 57 46.33 16.53 -5.25
N SER A 58 45.61 15.71 -4.48
CA SER A 58 46.14 15.08 -3.27
C SER A 58 47.06 13.90 -3.59
N HIS A 59 46.86 13.29 -4.76
CA HIS A 59 47.51 12.05 -5.22
C HIS A 59 47.28 10.82 -4.31
N LEU A 60 46.35 10.91 -3.35
CA LEU A 60 46.05 9.83 -2.40
C LEU A 60 45.08 8.78 -2.98
N PHE A 61 44.31 9.13 -4.02
CA PHE A 61 43.18 8.34 -4.51
C PHE A 61 43.32 7.86 -5.96
N LEU A 62 44.53 7.99 -6.53
CA LEU A 62 44.83 7.55 -7.89
C LEU A 62 44.49 6.07 -8.09
N ASN A 63 43.73 5.78 -9.14
CA ASN A 63 43.26 4.44 -9.52
C ASN A 63 42.46 3.70 -8.43
N ARG A 64 41.87 4.40 -7.47
CA ARG A 64 41.07 3.79 -6.38
C ARG A 64 39.56 3.91 -6.55
N PHE A 65 39.07 4.61 -7.55
CA PHE A 65 37.69 4.52 -8.02
C PHE A 65 37.59 3.39 -9.07
N PRO A 66 36.98 2.24 -8.74
CA PRO A 66 36.77 1.16 -9.71
C PRO A 66 35.64 1.51 -10.67
N ASP A 67 35.79 1.14 -11.94
CA ASP A 67 34.71 1.20 -12.92
C ASP A 67 33.60 0.22 -12.52
N ASP A 68 32.34 0.68 -12.55
CA ASP A 68 31.18 -0.13 -12.14
C ASP A 68 30.00 0.12 -13.08
N LYS A 69 29.50 -0.96 -13.70
CA LYS A 69 28.25 -1.08 -14.50
C LYS A 69 27.73 0.25 -15.07
N GLY A 70 28.41 0.76 -16.10
CA GLY A 70 28.01 1.98 -16.80
C GLY A 70 28.50 3.28 -16.16
N VAL A 71 29.42 3.25 -15.20
CA VAL A 71 30.16 4.42 -14.74
C VAL A 71 31.66 4.13 -14.86
N TYR A 72 32.36 4.99 -15.61
CA TYR A 72 33.79 4.85 -15.89
C TYR A 72 34.55 6.06 -15.35
N TYR A 73 35.60 5.82 -14.59
CA TYR A 73 36.43 6.85 -13.98
C TYR A 73 37.71 7.04 -14.78
N LYS A 74 37.97 8.28 -15.23
CA LYS A 74 39.20 8.61 -15.93
C LYS A 74 39.96 9.69 -15.18
N TYR A 75 41.16 9.33 -14.72
CA TYR A 75 42.04 10.25 -14.01
C TYR A 75 42.73 11.17 -15.01
N LEU A 76 42.63 12.48 -14.76
CA LEU A 76 43.32 13.50 -15.52
C LEU A 76 44.49 14.02 -14.68
N GLN A 77 45.70 13.84 -15.20
CA GLN A 77 46.91 14.33 -14.57
C GLN A 77 47.30 15.67 -15.17
N ASN A 78 47.91 16.56 -14.37
CA ASN A 78 48.44 17.86 -14.80
C ASN A 78 47.42 18.78 -15.49
N THR A 79 46.14 18.68 -15.12
CA THR A 79 45.05 19.51 -15.67
C THR A 79 44.55 20.49 -14.62
N SER A 80 44.60 21.80 -14.91
CA SER A 80 44.07 22.82 -14.01
C SER A 80 42.53 22.81 -13.97
N ILE A 81 41.97 22.75 -12.76
CA ILE A 81 40.52 22.74 -12.50
C ILE A 81 39.79 23.95 -13.09
N ASP A 82 40.42 25.13 -13.08
CA ASP A 82 39.80 26.40 -13.45
C ASP A 82 39.24 26.40 -14.87
N SER A 83 39.95 25.73 -15.79
CA SER A 83 39.56 25.62 -17.20
C SER A 83 38.72 24.38 -17.51
N PHE A 84 38.85 23.33 -16.71
CA PHE A 84 38.24 22.03 -16.99
C PHE A 84 36.84 21.89 -16.38
N GLN A 85 36.56 22.59 -15.28
CA GLN A 85 35.24 22.62 -14.62
C GLN A 85 34.10 23.10 -15.52
N THR A 86 34.37 23.81 -16.61
CA THR A 86 33.37 24.26 -17.59
C THR A 86 33.45 23.54 -18.94
N LYS A 87 34.50 22.75 -19.17
CA LYS A 87 34.78 22.10 -20.46
C LYS A 87 34.71 20.58 -20.42
N TYR A 88 34.57 19.96 -19.25
CA TYR A 88 34.54 18.49 -19.14
C TYR A 88 33.47 17.85 -20.04
N ALA A 89 32.33 18.52 -20.25
CA ALA A 89 31.25 18.06 -21.12
C ALA A 89 31.66 18.02 -22.61
N GLU A 90 32.45 19.00 -23.06
CA GLU A 90 32.99 19.06 -24.43
C GLU A 90 33.94 17.89 -24.73
N TYR A 91 34.62 17.37 -23.70
CA TYR A 91 35.49 16.20 -23.78
C TYR A 91 34.75 14.86 -23.59
N GLY A 92 33.41 14.89 -23.51
CA GLY A 92 32.57 13.71 -23.40
C GLY A 92 32.50 13.11 -21.99
N TYR A 93 32.83 13.88 -20.94
CA TYR A 93 32.60 13.48 -19.57
C TYR A 93 31.23 13.95 -19.08
N SER A 94 30.52 13.09 -18.36
CA SER A 94 29.23 13.36 -17.74
C SER A 94 29.33 14.12 -16.41
N GLY A 95 30.53 14.20 -15.85
CA GLY A 95 30.83 14.96 -14.64
C GLY A 95 32.31 14.92 -14.28
N LEU A 96 32.70 15.76 -13.34
CA LEU A 96 34.07 15.95 -12.88
C LEU A 96 34.11 15.88 -11.35
N LEU A 97 34.83 14.91 -10.82
CA LEU A 97 35.18 14.82 -9.41
C LEU A 97 36.53 15.52 -9.19
N TYR A 98 36.52 16.60 -8.43
CA TYR A 98 37.70 17.35 -8.02
C TYR A 98 38.02 17.07 -6.56
N ILE A 99 39.24 16.59 -6.31
CA ILE A 99 39.78 16.33 -4.98
C ILE A 99 40.98 17.26 -4.80
N PRO A 100 40.84 18.35 -4.03
CA PRO A 100 41.95 19.24 -3.73
C PRO A 100 42.95 18.56 -2.80
N GLN A 101 44.13 19.17 -2.63
CA GLN A 101 44.97 18.84 -1.49
C GLN A 101 44.18 19.01 -0.19
N LEU A 102 44.02 17.90 0.54
CA LEU A 102 43.19 17.85 1.73
C LEU A 102 43.96 17.22 2.89
N ASP A 103 43.63 17.67 4.10
CA ASP A 103 44.09 17.03 5.32
C ASP A 103 43.23 15.80 5.61
N ILE A 104 43.86 14.63 5.73
CA ILE A 104 43.20 13.36 6.01
C ILE A 104 42.46 13.40 7.36
N ASP A 105 42.93 14.17 8.34
CA ASP A 105 42.31 14.27 9.66
C ASP A 105 41.07 15.17 9.63
N ARG A 106 41.02 16.13 8.69
CA ARG A 106 39.91 17.08 8.49
C ARG A 106 39.62 17.28 6.99
N PRO A 107 39.09 16.24 6.31
CA PRO A 107 38.86 16.29 4.87
C PRO A 107 37.76 17.31 4.56
N SER A 108 38.05 18.22 3.64
CA SER A 108 37.10 19.21 3.14
C SER A 108 37.44 19.61 1.70
N GLY A 109 36.47 20.16 0.98
CA GLY A 109 36.70 20.71 -0.36
C GLY A 109 36.56 19.74 -1.55
N VAL A 110 36.27 18.46 -1.32
CA VAL A 110 35.92 17.53 -2.42
C VAL A 110 34.65 18.01 -3.11
N THR A 111 34.73 18.27 -4.42
CA THR A 111 33.64 18.89 -5.19
C THR A 111 33.33 18.04 -6.41
N TYR A 112 32.04 17.90 -6.73
CA TYR A 112 31.58 17.24 -7.94
C TYR A 112 30.87 18.26 -8.84
N TYR A 113 31.35 18.41 -10.07
CA TYR A 113 30.78 19.27 -11.10
C TYR A 113 30.03 18.42 -12.13
N SER A 114 28.81 18.83 -12.47
CA SER A 114 28.01 18.22 -13.53
C SER A 114 27.02 19.22 -14.11
N ASP A 115 26.62 19.03 -15.37
CA ASP A 115 25.74 19.95 -16.10
C ASP A 115 24.32 19.96 -15.51
N ALA A 116 23.93 18.85 -14.89
CA ALA A 116 22.66 18.69 -14.19
C ALA A 116 22.92 18.17 -12.77
N GLN A 117 21.94 18.36 -11.87
CA GLN A 117 22.01 17.82 -10.51
C GLN A 117 22.26 16.31 -10.56
N PRO A 118 23.29 15.78 -9.87
CA PRO A 118 23.53 14.36 -9.84
C PRO A 118 22.35 13.63 -9.18
N GLY A 119 22.01 12.47 -9.72
CA GLY A 119 21.01 11.61 -9.07
C GLY A 119 21.52 11.07 -7.73
N LEU A 120 20.59 10.78 -6.82
CA LEU A 120 20.86 10.27 -5.46
C LEU A 120 21.83 9.08 -5.44
N SER A 121 21.78 8.21 -6.46
CA SER A 121 22.66 7.05 -6.57
C SER A 121 24.12 7.42 -6.86
N VAL A 122 24.37 8.43 -7.70
CA VAL A 122 25.74 8.89 -8.00
C VAL A 122 26.33 9.60 -6.78
N GLU A 123 25.54 10.49 -6.16
CA GLU A 123 25.93 11.20 -4.93
C GLU A 123 26.28 10.22 -3.81
N SER A 124 25.36 9.31 -3.45
CA SER A 124 25.60 8.32 -2.39
C SER A 124 26.78 7.38 -2.67
N LYS A 125 26.97 6.93 -3.92
CA LYS A 125 28.11 6.09 -4.31
C LYS A 125 29.44 6.85 -4.18
N LEU A 126 29.52 8.07 -4.73
CA LEU A 126 30.74 8.89 -4.66
C LEU A 126 31.09 9.27 -3.23
N THR A 127 30.11 9.76 -2.45
CA THR A 127 30.32 10.14 -1.05
C THR A 127 30.75 8.94 -0.21
N ARG A 128 30.10 7.78 -0.36
CA ARG A 128 30.51 6.56 0.34
C ARG A 128 31.93 6.17 -0.06
N ARG A 129 32.26 6.16 -1.35
CA ARG A 129 33.60 5.78 -1.82
C ARG A 129 34.69 6.71 -1.32
N VAL A 130 34.47 8.03 -1.36
CA VAL A 130 35.42 9.01 -0.82
C VAL A 130 35.61 8.81 0.68
N ASN A 131 34.54 8.59 1.44
CA ASN A 131 34.62 8.31 2.87
C ASN A 131 35.38 7.01 3.16
N ASP A 132 35.10 5.92 2.43
CA ASP A 132 35.79 4.65 2.59
C ASP A 132 37.30 4.80 2.32
N LEU A 133 37.67 5.55 1.28
CA LEU A 133 39.08 5.82 0.95
C LEU A 133 39.79 6.66 2.02
N ILE A 134 39.10 7.67 2.58
CA ILE A 134 39.64 8.44 3.71
C ILE A 134 39.79 7.57 4.96
N GLU A 135 38.82 6.69 5.25
CA GLU A 135 38.91 5.72 6.35
C GLU A 135 40.12 4.79 6.14
N GLU A 136 40.31 4.24 4.94
CA GLU A 136 41.48 3.42 4.59
C GLU A 136 42.81 4.15 4.83
N GLU A 137 42.92 5.41 4.39
CA GLU A 137 44.15 6.19 4.60
C GLU A 137 44.38 6.57 6.07
N ARG A 138 43.31 6.81 6.85
CA ARG A 138 43.41 7.01 8.30
C ARG A 138 43.89 5.75 9.01
N LEU A 139 43.38 4.58 8.62
CA LEU A 139 43.80 3.31 9.19
C LEU A 139 45.28 3.05 8.90
N LYS A 140 45.75 3.31 7.68
CA LYS A 140 47.18 3.24 7.34
C LYS A 140 48.03 4.20 8.17
N LYS A 141 47.61 5.47 8.31
CA LYS A 141 48.32 6.48 9.12
C LYS A 141 48.39 6.09 10.60
N ALA A 142 47.33 5.47 11.12
CA ALA A 142 47.27 4.94 12.49
C ALA A 142 47.99 3.60 12.66
N ASN A 143 48.58 3.05 11.59
CA ASN A 143 49.24 1.75 11.56
C ASN A 143 48.30 0.58 11.99
N ILE A 144 47.01 0.73 11.68
CA ILE A 144 45.96 -0.27 11.92
C ILE A 144 45.75 -1.05 10.63
N ASP A 145 45.88 -2.36 10.70
CA ASP A 145 45.60 -3.23 9.56
C ASP A 145 44.09 -3.28 9.28
N ALA A 146 43.68 -2.81 8.10
CA ALA A 146 42.28 -2.74 7.68
C ALA A 146 41.63 -4.14 7.58
N GLU A 147 42.42 -5.17 7.26
CA GLU A 147 41.96 -6.57 7.24
C GLU A 147 41.64 -7.03 8.66
N GLN A 148 42.48 -6.70 9.64
CA GLN A 148 42.24 -7.00 11.06
C GLN A 148 41.02 -6.24 11.58
N LEU A 149 40.84 -4.97 11.19
CA LEU A 149 39.66 -4.21 11.60
C LEU A 149 38.36 -4.81 11.03
N LYS A 150 38.38 -5.21 9.75
CA LYS A 150 37.24 -5.90 9.12
C LYS A 150 36.97 -7.25 9.78
N ALA A 151 38.01 -8.00 10.14
CA ALA A 151 37.87 -9.27 10.85
C ALA A 151 37.28 -9.12 12.27
N VAL A 152 37.47 -7.97 12.91
CA VAL A 152 36.90 -7.66 14.24
C VAL A 152 35.50 -7.03 14.16
N LYS A 153 35.14 -6.40 13.02
CA LYS A 153 33.77 -5.90 12.79
C LYS A 153 32.82 -7.09 12.62
N ALA A 154 31.95 -7.29 13.60
CA ALA A 154 30.90 -8.31 13.53
C ALA A 154 29.82 -7.90 12.51
N ASP A 155 29.58 -8.77 11.52
CA ASP A 155 28.44 -8.67 10.60
C ASP A 155 27.40 -9.73 10.98
N ILE A 156 26.51 -9.36 11.91
CA ILE A 156 25.47 -10.26 12.42
C ILE A 156 24.12 -9.78 11.88
N SER A 157 23.49 -10.61 11.06
CA SER A 157 22.07 -10.48 10.74
C SER A 157 21.23 -11.27 11.75
N ILE A 158 20.32 -10.59 12.44
CA ILE A 158 19.41 -11.25 13.39
C ILE A 158 18.26 -11.88 12.59
N GLU A 159 18.16 -13.20 12.62
CA GLU A 159 17.04 -13.94 12.04
C GLU A 159 15.84 -13.92 13.01
N PHE A 160 14.77 -13.22 12.63
CA PHE A 160 13.55 -13.18 13.43
C PHE A 160 12.65 -14.38 13.11
N ARG A 161 12.24 -15.11 14.15
CA ARG A 161 11.34 -16.26 14.07
C ARG A 161 10.10 -16.02 14.91
N THR A 162 8.94 -16.43 14.40
CA THR A 162 7.62 -16.18 15.00
C THR A 162 6.87 -17.49 15.22
N GLY A 163 6.16 -17.58 16.34
CA GLY A 163 5.34 -18.74 16.71
C GLY A 163 6.13 -19.90 17.33
N ASN A 164 5.41 -20.88 17.87
CA ASN A 164 6.01 -22.03 18.57
C ASN A 164 6.83 -22.94 17.65
N GLU A 165 6.57 -22.90 16.34
CA GLU A 165 7.30 -23.67 15.32
C GLU A 165 8.54 -22.94 14.77
N GLY A 166 8.83 -21.73 15.25
CA GLY A 166 10.00 -20.97 14.82
C GLY A 166 9.96 -20.61 13.33
N GLN A 167 8.77 -20.35 12.78
CA GLN A 167 8.63 -19.96 11.37
C GLN A 167 9.36 -18.65 11.12
N LYS A 168 10.11 -18.59 10.03
CA LYS A 168 10.79 -17.36 9.61
C LYS A 168 9.76 -16.25 9.41
N GLY A 169 9.83 -15.21 10.24
CA GLY A 169 8.87 -14.10 10.23
C GLY A 169 9.58 -12.83 9.82
N SER A 170 8.99 -12.05 8.91
CA SER A 170 9.49 -10.71 8.61
C SER A 170 8.46 -9.64 8.94
N ALA A 171 8.83 -8.75 9.86
CA ALA A 171 7.99 -7.66 10.32
C ALA A 171 7.64 -6.70 9.19
N ALA A 172 8.56 -6.45 8.25
CA ALA A 172 8.31 -5.61 7.08
C ALA A 172 7.19 -6.16 6.18
N VAL A 173 7.05 -7.48 6.14
CA VAL A 173 6.03 -8.18 5.35
C VAL A 173 4.68 -8.09 6.01
N ALA A 174 4.63 -8.47 7.29
CA ALA A 174 3.41 -8.38 8.07
C ALA A 174 2.91 -6.92 8.09
N TYR A 175 3.84 -5.97 8.15
CA TYR A 175 3.57 -4.55 7.98
C TYR A 175 2.91 -4.26 6.63
N GLY A 176 3.55 -4.65 5.52
CA GLY A 176 3.04 -4.39 4.17
C GLY A 176 1.68 -5.02 3.91
N VAL A 177 1.51 -6.30 4.26
CA VAL A 177 0.25 -7.04 4.07
C VAL A 177 -0.86 -6.47 4.96
N GLY A 178 -0.55 -6.18 6.23
CA GLY A 178 -1.52 -5.62 7.17
C GLY A 178 -1.99 -4.23 6.77
N TYR A 179 -1.04 -3.37 6.38
CA TYR A 179 -1.34 -2.04 5.87
C TYR A 179 -2.18 -2.11 4.59
N ALA A 180 -1.75 -2.88 3.59
CA ALA A 180 -2.44 -2.98 2.31
C ALA A 180 -3.85 -3.52 2.46
N SER A 181 -4.04 -4.62 3.20
CA SER A 181 -5.36 -5.22 3.40
C SER A 181 -6.31 -4.30 4.19
N GLY A 182 -5.83 -3.65 5.26
CA GLY A 182 -6.62 -2.66 6.01
C GLY A 182 -6.97 -1.42 5.18
N PHE A 183 -6.04 -0.93 4.36
CA PHE A 183 -6.25 0.21 3.47
C PHE A 183 -7.22 -0.10 2.32
N ILE A 184 -7.16 -1.30 1.76
CA ILE A 184 -8.13 -1.78 0.76
C ILE A 184 -9.54 -1.79 1.37
N ILE A 185 -9.71 -2.30 2.60
CA ILE A 185 -10.99 -2.24 3.30
C ILE A 185 -11.44 -0.79 3.47
N TYR A 186 -10.57 0.12 3.90
CA TYR A 186 -10.89 1.55 4.00
C TYR A 186 -11.45 2.13 2.69
N ILE A 187 -10.76 1.91 1.55
CA ILE A 187 -11.21 2.39 0.23
C ILE A 187 -12.60 1.83 -0.09
N ILE A 188 -12.79 0.54 0.14
CA ILE A 188 -14.05 -0.17 -0.15
C ILE A 188 -15.19 0.41 0.69
N LEU A 189 -15.00 0.57 1.99
CA LEU A 189 -16.02 1.09 2.90
C LEU A 189 -16.46 2.50 2.48
N MET A 190 -15.50 3.36 2.12
CA MET A 190 -15.78 4.70 1.60
C MET A 190 -16.50 4.65 0.25
N PHE A 191 -15.92 3.95 -0.72
CA PHE A 191 -16.38 4.00 -2.11
C PHE A 191 -17.74 3.31 -2.29
N PHE A 192 -17.88 2.08 -1.82
CA PHE A 192 -19.14 1.36 -1.95
C PHE A 192 -20.20 1.90 -0.99
N GLY A 193 -19.83 2.42 0.19
CA GLY A 193 -20.74 3.13 1.08
C GLY A 193 -21.39 4.31 0.38
N MET A 194 -20.60 5.19 -0.25
CA MET A 194 -21.11 6.29 -1.07
C MET A 194 -21.96 5.81 -2.24
N SER A 195 -21.61 4.69 -2.87
CA SER A 195 -22.41 4.10 -3.96
C SER A 195 -23.79 3.63 -3.51
N VAL A 196 -23.89 3.04 -2.31
CA VAL A 196 -25.17 2.63 -1.70
C VAL A 196 -26.03 3.86 -1.38
N MET A 197 -25.43 4.89 -0.77
CA MET A 197 -26.13 6.14 -0.46
C MET A 197 -26.71 6.79 -1.71
N ARG A 198 -25.89 6.97 -2.77
CA ARG A 198 -26.34 7.51 -4.06
C ARG A 198 -27.45 6.67 -4.68
N GLY A 199 -27.34 5.35 -4.62
CA GLY A 199 -28.38 4.46 -5.14
C GLY A 199 -29.70 4.52 -4.38
N VAL A 200 -29.70 4.87 -3.10
CA VAL A 200 -30.94 5.13 -2.34
C VAL A 200 -31.50 6.52 -2.64
N MET A 201 -30.62 7.52 -2.72
CA MET A 201 -30.98 8.88 -3.06
C MET A 201 -31.61 8.97 -4.46
N GLU A 202 -31.03 8.30 -5.46
CA GLU A 202 -31.58 8.22 -6.82
C GLU A 202 -32.98 7.59 -6.85
N GLU A 203 -33.24 6.56 -6.05
CA GLU A 203 -34.57 5.95 -5.94
C GLU A 203 -35.61 6.88 -5.32
N LYS A 204 -35.18 7.69 -4.34
CA LYS A 204 -36.02 8.70 -3.71
C LYS A 204 -36.37 9.80 -4.71
N VAL A 205 -35.37 10.38 -5.37
CA VAL A 205 -35.53 11.46 -6.36
C VAL A 205 -36.35 10.98 -7.57
N SER A 206 -36.14 9.74 -8.02
CA SER A 206 -36.86 9.17 -9.17
C SER A 206 -38.29 8.69 -8.84
N ARG A 207 -38.77 8.86 -7.60
CA ARG A 207 -40.09 8.38 -7.11
C ARG A 207 -40.32 6.86 -7.28
N ILE A 208 -39.27 6.09 -7.55
CA ILE A 208 -39.32 4.63 -7.68
C ILE A 208 -39.59 4.02 -6.29
N ALA A 209 -39.12 4.67 -5.22
CA ALA A 209 -39.31 4.20 -3.86
C ALA A 209 -40.79 4.04 -3.45
N GLU A 210 -41.68 4.95 -3.86
CA GLU A 210 -43.11 4.92 -3.51
C GLU A 210 -43.81 3.67 -4.05
N VAL A 211 -43.49 3.32 -5.32
CA VAL A 211 -44.01 2.12 -5.98
C VAL A 211 -43.39 0.84 -5.41
N MET A 212 -42.11 0.89 -5.03
CA MET A 212 -41.40 -0.28 -4.49
C MET A 212 -41.84 -0.63 -3.07
N ILE A 213 -42.12 0.37 -2.23
CA ILE A 213 -42.54 0.19 -0.83
C ILE A 213 -43.96 -0.39 -0.72
N SER A 214 -44.84 -0.13 -1.71
CA SER A 214 -46.17 -0.76 -1.76
C SER A 214 -46.10 -2.26 -2.06
N SER A 215 -45.02 -2.71 -2.72
CA SER A 215 -44.84 -4.09 -3.16
C SER A 215 -43.94 -4.93 -2.26
N VAL A 216 -42.99 -4.31 -1.54
CA VAL A 216 -41.95 -4.99 -0.74
C VAL A 216 -41.69 -4.22 0.56
N LYS A 217 -41.48 -4.95 1.67
CA LYS A 217 -41.12 -4.34 2.96
C LYS A 217 -39.78 -3.59 2.84
N PRO A 218 -39.64 -2.38 3.42
CA PRO A 218 -38.40 -1.58 3.34
C PRO A 218 -37.12 -2.33 3.74
N PHE A 219 -37.19 -3.16 4.79
CA PHE A 219 -36.08 -4.00 5.23
C PHE A 219 -35.61 -4.97 4.14
N GLN A 220 -36.54 -5.59 3.42
CA GLN A 220 -36.21 -6.55 2.36
C GLN A 220 -35.58 -5.86 1.15
N LEU A 221 -36.02 -4.63 0.85
CA LEU A 221 -35.46 -3.80 -0.22
C LEU A 221 -34.03 -3.38 0.10
N MET A 222 -33.81 -2.85 1.31
CA MET A 222 -32.47 -2.47 1.78
C MET A 222 -31.52 -3.66 1.84
N MET A 223 -31.94 -4.79 2.42
CA MET A 223 -31.12 -5.98 2.51
C MET A 223 -30.73 -6.49 1.11
N GLY A 224 -31.67 -6.53 0.17
CA GLY A 224 -31.40 -6.95 -1.19
C GLY A 224 -30.42 -6.03 -1.91
N LYS A 225 -30.55 -4.72 -1.72
CA LYS A 225 -29.62 -3.72 -2.29
C LYS A 225 -28.22 -3.83 -1.73
N ILE A 226 -28.10 -3.89 -0.41
CA ILE A 226 -26.81 -3.98 0.27
C ILE A 226 -26.10 -5.27 -0.16
N ILE A 227 -26.75 -6.43 -0.11
CA ILE A 227 -26.13 -7.71 -0.52
C ILE A 227 -25.79 -7.72 -2.01
N GLY A 228 -26.66 -7.18 -2.88
CA GLY A 228 -26.42 -7.12 -4.31
C GLY A 228 -25.15 -6.33 -4.65
N ILE A 229 -24.97 -5.18 -4.01
CA ILE A 229 -23.76 -4.35 -4.19
C ILE A 229 -22.53 -5.01 -3.56
N ALA A 230 -22.67 -5.69 -2.41
CA ALA A 230 -21.59 -6.49 -1.81
C ALA A 230 -21.05 -7.53 -2.79
N ALA A 231 -21.97 -8.26 -3.46
CA ALA A 231 -21.62 -9.31 -4.41
C ALA A 231 -20.86 -8.76 -5.63
N VAL A 232 -21.17 -7.54 -6.08
CA VAL A 232 -20.39 -6.85 -7.14
C VAL A 232 -18.96 -6.59 -6.67
N GLY A 233 -18.78 -6.10 -5.44
CA GLY A 233 -17.45 -5.88 -4.86
C GLY A 233 -16.64 -7.18 -4.71
N LEU A 234 -17.28 -8.27 -4.27
CA LEU A 234 -16.65 -9.59 -4.22
C LEU A 234 -16.20 -10.08 -5.61
N LEU A 235 -17.06 -9.94 -6.62
CA LEU A 235 -16.70 -10.31 -8.00
C LEU A 235 -15.50 -9.49 -8.48
N GLN A 236 -15.50 -8.19 -8.21
CA GLN A 236 -14.38 -7.31 -8.57
C GLN A 236 -13.07 -7.77 -7.93
N PHE A 237 -13.09 -8.17 -6.65
CA PHE A 237 -11.92 -8.70 -5.96
C PHE A 237 -11.46 -10.05 -6.53
N LEU A 238 -12.38 -10.96 -6.85
CA LEU A 238 -12.04 -12.24 -7.50
C LEU A 238 -11.37 -12.03 -8.86
N ILE A 239 -11.84 -11.04 -9.64
CA ILE A 239 -11.21 -10.67 -10.90
C ILE A 239 -9.78 -10.16 -10.66
N TRP A 240 -9.56 -9.33 -9.64
CA TRP A 240 -8.22 -8.85 -9.30
C TRP A 240 -7.27 -9.97 -8.90
N VAL A 241 -7.71 -10.91 -8.04
CA VAL A 241 -6.90 -12.07 -7.64
C VAL A 241 -6.54 -12.91 -8.86
N ALA A 242 -7.49 -13.19 -9.74
CA ALA A 242 -7.25 -13.95 -10.97
C ALA A 242 -6.26 -13.23 -11.91
N LEU A 243 -6.40 -11.90 -12.07
CA LEU A 243 -5.50 -11.09 -12.90
C LEU A 243 -4.08 -11.09 -12.33
N ILE A 244 -3.92 -10.88 -11.03
CA ILE A 244 -2.61 -10.90 -10.37
C ILE A 244 -1.94 -12.27 -10.54
N ALA A 245 -2.68 -13.36 -10.31
CA ALA A 245 -2.17 -14.71 -10.52
C ALA A 245 -1.75 -14.97 -11.99
N THR A 246 -2.55 -14.47 -12.94
CA THR A 246 -2.25 -14.57 -14.37
C THR A 246 -1.01 -13.75 -14.74
N ILE A 247 -0.87 -12.53 -14.22
CA ILE A 247 0.30 -11.68 -14.42
C ILE A 247 1.55 -12.35 -13.84
N GLN A 248 1.48 -12.93 -12.64
CA GLN A 248 2.60 -13.64 -12.03
C GLN A 248 3.05 -14.85 -12.86
N LEU A 249 2.13 -15.57 -13.50
CA LEU A 249 2.45 -16.69 -14.38
C LEU A 249 3.10 -16.23 -15.70
N ILE A 250 2.64 -15.10 -16.22
CA ILE A 250 3.08 -14.57 -17.51
C ILE A 250 4.38 -13.77 -17.40
N LEU A 251 4.60 -13.06 -16.30
CA LEU A 251 5.73 -12.13 -16.11
C LEU A 251 7.11 -12.77 -16.40
N PRO A 252 7.42 -14.01 -15.95
CA PRO A 252 8.69 -14.67 -16.26
C PRO A 252 8.94 -14.92 -17.74
N LEU A 253 7.89 -14.96 -18.59
CA LEU A 253 8.04 -15.11 -20.05
C LEU A 253 8.58 -13.84 -20.72
N PHE A 254 8.42 -12.68 -20.08
CA PHE A 254 8.85 -11.38 -20.59
C PHE A 254 10.19 -10.92 -20.00
N ILE A 255 10.73 -11.63 -19.01
CA ILE A 255 12.02 -11.36 -18.38
C ILE A 255 13.01 -12.42 -18.90
N SER A 256 14.21 -12.02 -19.33
CA SER A 256 15.20 -12.97 -19.86
C SER A 256 15.63 -13.99 -18.81
N GLY A 257 15.93 -15.23 -19.24
CA GLY A 257 16.40 -16.30 -18.36
C GLY A 257 17.65 -15.90 -17.55
N ASP A 258 18.52 -15.06 -18.10
CA ASP A 258 19.69 -14.51 -17.40
C ASP A 258 19.31 -13.49 -16.33
N ALA A 259 18.28 -12.66 -16.57
CA ALA A 259 17.77 -11.75 -15.55
C ALA A 259 17.07 -12.53 -14.42
N VAL A 260 16.36 -13.63 -14.73
CA VAL A 260 15.74 -14.51 -13.73
C VAL A 260 16.79 -15.37 -12.99
N ALA A 261 17.80 -15.90 -13.68
CA ALA A 261 18.88 -16.67 -13.06
C ALA A 261 19.72 -15.79 -12.13
N ALA A 262 20.00 -14.56 -12.54
CA ALA A 262 20.66 -13.58 -11.69
C ALA A 262 19.74 -12.97 -10.60
N MET A 263 18.43 -13.23 -10.65
CA MET A 263 17.47 -12.99 -9.56
C MET A 263 17.38 -14.18 -8.58
N ASN A 264 17.70 -15.41 -9.01
CA ASN A 264 17.57 -16.63 -8.21
C ASN A 264 18.88 -17.00 -7.50
N ASP A 265 20.02 -16.58 -8.04
CA ASP A 265 21.36 -16.80 -7.49
C ASP A 265 21.73 -15.62 -6.56
N GLY A 266 21.06 -15.54 -5.41
CA GLY A 266 21.09 -14.43 -4.43
C GLY A 266 22.47 -14.06 -3.84
N ASN A 267 23.54 -14.71 -4.29
CA ASN A 267 24.90 -14.54 -3.78
C ASN A 267 25.84 -13.74 -4.69
N THR A 268 25.50 -13.51 -5.97
CA THR A 268 26.45 -12.89 -6.93
C THR A 268 26.17 -11.42 -7.27
N MET A 269 25.13 -10.81 -6.69
CA MET A 269 24.74 -9.42 -6.97
C MET A 269 24.84 -8.46 -5.76
N MET A 270 25.43 -8.87 -4.63
CA MET A 270 25.60 -8.00 -3.45
C MET A 270 26.62 -6.87 -3.63
N GLN A 271 27.43 -6.88 -4.70
CA GLN A 271 28.40 -5.82 -5.00
C GLN A 271 28.03 -5.13 -6.31
N GLY A 272 27.43 -3.93 -6.23
CA GLY A 272 27.24 -3.04 -7.40
C GLY A 272 25.80 -2.54 -7.56
N GLY A 273 25.54 -1.34 -7.04
CA GLY A 273 24.20 -0.75 -6.88
C GLY A 273 23.49 -0.28 -8.16
N SER A 274 22.17 -0.08 -7.98
CA SER A 274 21.02 0.26 -8.85
C SER A 274 20.01 -0.88 -9.00
N ASN A 275 20.46 -2.14 -9.06
CA ASN A 275 19.58 -3.33 -9.05
C ASN A 275 19.54 -4.10 -7.71
N ALA A 276 20.47 -3.84 -6.78
CA ALA A 276 20.50 -4.52 -5.47
C ALA A 276 19.23 -4.28 -4.64
N ALA A 277 18.73 -3.03 -4.62
CA ALA A 277 17.50 -2.70 -3.89
C ALA A 277 16.24 -3.36 -4.51
N MET A 278 16.26 -3.61 -5.83
CA MET A 278 15.15 -4.26 -6.54
C MET A 278 15.16 -5.78 -6.37
N VAL A 279 16.35 -6.40 -6.42
CA VAL A 279 16.53 -7.83 -6.18
C VAL A 279 16.28 -8.17 -4.71
N GLU A 280 16.79 -7.36 -3.78
CA GLU A 280 16.48 -7.47 -2.35
C GLU A 280 14.98 -7.28 -2.09
N ALA A 281 14.30 -6.38 -2.82
CA ALA A 281 12.85 -6.22 -2.72
C ALA A 281 12.08 -7.45 -3.26
N ILE A 282 12.55 -8.09 -4.34
CA ILE A 282 11.91 -9.27 -4.93
C ILE A 282 12.17 -10.54 -4.09
N GLU A 283 13.39 -10.75 -3.60
CA GLU A 283 13.71 -11.82 -2.64
C GLU A 283 12.91 -11.64 -1.35
N LYS A 284 12.79 -10.40 -0.85
CA LYS A 284 11.87 -10.08 0.23
C LYS A 284 10.44 -10.44 -0.18
N ILE A 285 9.94 -10.09 -1.37
CA ILE A 285 8.58 -10.44 -1.85
C ILE A 285 8.34 -11.96 -1.98
N GLN A 286 9.31 -12.76 -2.39
CA GLN A 286 9.13 -14.21 -2.45
C GLN A 286 9.17 -14.85 -1.06
N PHE A 287 10.07 -14.39 -0.19
CA PHE A 287 10.09 -14.75 1.23
C PHE A 287 8.81 -14.31 1.96
N VAL A 288 8.30 -13.12 1.62
CA VAL A 288 7.03 -12.50 2.07
C VAL A 288 5.85 -13.43 1.83
N VAL A 289 5.75 -13.99 0.63
CA VAL A 289 4.62 -14.83 0.24
C VAL A 289 4.68 -16.18 0.97
N GLY A 290 5.87 -16.69 1.29
CA GLY A 290 6.02 -17.92 2.08
C GLY A 290 5.79 -17.76 3.57
N SER A 291 6.08 -16.59 4.16
CA SER A 291 6.07 -16.39 5.63
C SER A 291 4.70 -16.08 6.24
N VAL A 292 3.70 -15.74 5.41
CA VAL A 292 2.38 -15.31 5.89
C VAL A 292 1.37 -16.44 5.72
N ASN A 293 0.54 -16.67 6.74
CA ASN A 293 -0.60 -17.56 6.62
C ASN A 293 -1.70 -16.91 5.75
N TRP A 294 -1.55 -17.06 4.42
CA TRP A 294 -2.49 -16.51 3.45
C TRP A 294 -3.91 -17.04 3.61
N THR A 295 -4.08 -18.28 4.05
CA THR A 295 -5.41 -18.85 4.31
C THR A 295 -6.13 -18.05 5.40
N ALA A 296 -5.45 -17.76 6.51
CA ALA A 296 -6.01 -16.96 7.59
C ALA A 296 -6.27 -15.51 7.15
N VAL A 297 -5.30 -14.88 6.45
CA VAL A 297 -5.42 -13.51 5.94
C VAL A 297 -6.60 -13.39 4.99
N ILE A 298 -6.72 -14.26 3.99
CA ILE A 298 -7.79 -14.21 2.98
C ILE A 298 -9.16 -14.49 3.61
N THR A 299 -9.26 -15.50 4.47
CA THR A 299 -10.53 -15.86 5.13
C THR A 299 -11.02 -14.72 6.01
N CYS A 300 -10.13 -14.16 6.84
CA CYS A 300 -10.48 -13.02 7.68
C CYS A 300 -10.73 -11.76 6.86
N PHE A 301 -9.98 -11.53 5.79
CA PHE A 301 -10.20 -10.42 4.88
C PHE A 301 -11.60 -10.46 4.30
N ILE A 302 -12.05 -11.61 3.76
CA ILE A 302 -13.41 -11.76 3.22
C ILE A 302 -14.45 -11.50 4.30
N PHE A 303 -14.26 -12.04 5.52
CA PHE A 303 -15.18 -11.84 6.63
C PHE A 303 -15.28 -10.36 7.02
N TYR A 304 -14.15 -9.69 7.29
CA TYR A 304 -14.12 -8.29 7.72
C TYR A 304 -14.52 -7.33 6.61
N PHE A 305 -14.15 -7.62 5.38
CA PHE A 305 -14.65 -6.93 4.19
C PHE A 305 -16.19 -7.00 4.16
N LEU A 306 -16.79 -8.19 4.21
CA LEU A 306 -18.23 -8.35 4.16
C LEU A 306 -18.92 -7.71 5.37
N GLY A 307 -18.46 -8.02 6.58
CA GLY A 307 -19.05 -7.51 7.81
C GLY A 307 -18.97 -5.98 7.90
N GLY A 308 -17.80 -5.41 7.63
CA GLY A 308 -17.60 -3.96 7.59
C GLY A 308 -18.42 -3.31 6.48
N TYR A 309 -18.41 -3.90 5.28
CA TYR A 309 -19.19 -3.40 4.16
C TYR A 309 -20.68 -3.37 4.50
N LEU A 310 -21.24 -4.46 5.01
CA LEU A 310 -22.66 -4.56 5.37
C LEU A 310 -23.03 -3.55 6.47
N PHE A 311 -22.17 -3.43 7.50
CA PHE A 311 -22.32 -2.47 8.60
C PHE A 311 -22.38 -1.03 8.10
N TYR A 312 -21.40 -0.60 7.31
CA TYR A 312 -21.33 0.78 6.83
C TYR A 312 -22.36 1.07 5.74
N SER A 313 -22.65 0.10 4.88
CA SER A 313 -23.67 0.25 3.83
C SER A 313 -25.06 0.50 4.40
N ALA A 314 -25.41 -0.13 5.53
CA ALA A 314 -26.65 0.18 6.23
C ALA A 314 -26.70 1.64 6.69
N LEU A 315 -25.62 2.17 7.26
CA LEU A 315 -25.54 3.57 7.69
C LEU A 315 -25.62 4.54 6.50
N PHE A 316 -24.88 4.27 5.42
CA PHE A 316 -24.92 5.08 4.21
C PHE A 316 -26.28 5.03 3.51
N ALA A 317 -26.96 3.87 3.50
CA ALA A 317 -28.31 3.74 3.01
C ALA A 317 -29.30 4.56 3.84
N ALA A 318 -29.12 4.59 5.17
CA ALA A 318 -29.91 5.44 6.05
C ALA A 318 -29.75 6.92 5.65
N VAL A 319 -28.51 7.39 5.48
CA VAL A 319 -28.24 8.77 5.02
C VAL A 319 -28.86 9.03 3.65
N GLY A 320 -28.72 8.10 2.70
CA GLY A 320 -29.30 8.26 1.36
C GLY A 320 -30.82 8.48 1.39
N SER A 321 -31.52 7.94 2.38
CA SER A 321 -32.96 8.18 2.58
C SER A 321 -33.29 9.56 3.17
N LEU A 322 -32.33 10.18 3.88
CA LEU A 322 -32.47 11.49 4.53
C LEU A 322 -32.16 12.64 3.57
N VAL A 323 -31.30 12.40 2.59
CA VAL A 323 -30.87 13.41 1.62
C VAL A 323 -32.04 13.81 0.73
N ASN A 324 -32.18 15.11 0.51
CA ASN A 324 -33.09 15.69 -0.48
C ASN A 324 -32.27 16.12 -1.71
N GLU A 325 -32.91 16.64 -2.75
CA GLU A 325 -32.33 16.90 -4.08
C GLU A 325 -31.00 17.71 -4.08
N ASP A 326 -30.64 18.40 -2.99
CA ASP A 326 -29.40 19.14 -2.81
C ASP A 326 -28.16 18.27 -2.49
N PRO A 327 -27.10 18.29 -3.34
CA PRO A 327 -25.86 17.55 -3.10
C PRO A 327 -25.08 18.00 -1.84
N THR A 328 -25.25 19.25 -1.41
CA THR A 328 -24.55 19.83 -0.25
C THR A 328 -25.02 19.23 1.07
N ASP A 329 -26.33 18.93 1.19
CA ASP A 329 -26.90 18.29 2.37
C ASP A 329 -26.41 16.84 2.52
N ALA A 330 -26.12 16.16 1.39
CA ALA A 330 -25.57 14.81 1.39
C ALA A 330 -24.20 14.73 2.06
N GLN A 331 -23.33 15.71 1.82
CA GLN A 331 -21.98 15.71 2.39
C GLN A 331 -22.02 15.94 3.90
N ALA A 332 -22.86 16.87 4.37
CA ALA A 332 -23.03 17.15 5.80
C ALA A 332 -23.60 15.93 6.57
N LEU A 333 -24.56 15.21 5.97
CA LEU A 333 -25.13 14.01 6.58
C LEU A 333 -24.19 12.80 6.54
N THR A 334 -23.27 12.75 5.58
CA THR A 334 -22.29 11.67 5.44
C THR A 334 -21.15 11.77 6.44
N PHE A 335 -20.77 12.98 6.86
CA PHE A 335 -19.60 13.23 7.70
C PHE A 335 -19.56 12.42 9.02
N PRO A 336 -20.67 12.29 9.79
CA PRO A 336 -20.66 11.48 11.01
C PRO A 336 -20.40 9.99 10.79
N ILE A 337 -20.67 9.47 9.59
CA ILE A 337 -20.40 8.07 9.24
C ILE A 337 -18.95 7.90 8.78
N THR A 338 -18.42 8.89 8.04
CA THR A 338 -17.04 8.84 7.57
C THR A 338 -16.02 9.08 8.68
N LEU A 339 -16.38 9.83 9.72
CA LEU A 339 -15.50 10.11 10.85
C LEU A 339 -14.98 8.83 11.54
N PRO A 340 -15.83 7.85 11.94
CA PRO A 340 -15.35 6.56 12.43
C PRO A 340 -14.46 5.79 11.45
N ILE A 341 -14.70 5.91 10.13
CA ILE A 341 -13.85 5.29 9.12
C ILE A 341 -12.45 5.94 9.11
N ILE A 342 -12.41 7.27 9.21
CA ILE A 342 -11.16 8.05 9.28
C ILE A 342 -10.38 7.74 10.57
N ILE A 343 -11.07 7.66 11.71
CA ILE A 343 -10.46 7.23 12.97
C ILE A 343 -9.95 5.79 12.84
N GLY A 344 -10.71 4.91 12.19
CA GLY A 344 -10.31 3.52 11.95
C GLY A 344 -9.02 3.41 11.14
N ILE A 345 -8.84 4.22 10.08
CA ILE A 345 -7.59 4.21 9.32
C ILE A 345 -6.41 4.77 10.12
N MET A 346 -6.62 5.82 10.93
CA MET A 346 -5.56 6.35 11.81
C MET A 346 -5.12 5.30 12.84
N VAL A 347 -6.07 4.62 13.46
CA VAL A 347 -5.80 3.52 14.41
C VAL A 347 -5.12 2.35 13.68
N MET A 348 -5.53 2.04 12.45
CA MET A 348 -4.90 1.00 11.63
C MET A 348 -3.42 1.31 11.41
N ILE A 349 -3.07 2.53 10.97
CA ILE A 349 -1.67 2.93 10.73
C ILE A 349 -0.81 2.72 12.00
N SER A 350 -1.32 3.12 13.17
CA SER A 350 -0.65 2.88 14.45
C SER A 350 -0.57 1.39 14.81
N SER A 351 -1.61 0.61 14.49
CA SER A 351 -1.70 -0.81 14.81
C SER A 351 -0.77 -1.67 13.97
N VAL A 352 -0.46 -1.29 12.73
CA VAL A 352 0.54 -2.00 11.93
C VAL A 352 1.93 -1.85 12.55
N GLN A 353 2.24 -0.72 13.19
CA GLN A 353 3.53 -0.53 13.89
C GLN A 353 3.57 -1.24 15.25
N ASN A 354 2.47 -1.23 15.99
CA ASN A 354 2.35 -1.87 17.30
C ASN A 354 1.14 -2.82 17.38
N PRO A 355 1.22 -4.03 16.76
CA PRO A 355 0.08 -4.93 16.58
C PRO A 355 -0.49 -5.52 17.88
N SER A 356 0.32 -5.59 18.93
CA SER A 356 -0.07 -6.10 20.25
C SER A 356 -0.46 -4.99 21.23
N GLY A 357 -0.41 -3.71 20.81
CA GLY A 357 -0.68 -2.57 21.67
C GLY A 357 -2.16 -2.43 22.05
N PRO A 358 -2.47 -1.63 23.10
CA PRO A 358 -3.85 -1.43 23.56
C PRO A 358 -4.73 -0.74 22.51
N VAL A 359 -4.17 0.19 21.74
CA VAL A 359 -4.87 0.87 20.63
C VAL A 359 -5.26 -0.13 19.54
N ALA A 360 -4.35 -1.06 19.20
CA ALA A 360 -4.61 -2.12 18.24
C ALA A 360 -5.68 -3.11 18.76
N PHE A 361 -5.62 -3.45 20.05
CA PHE A 361 -6.64 -4.26 20.70
C PHE A 361 -8.03 -3.61 20.57
N TRP A 362 -8.24 -2.42 21.15
CA TRP A 362 -9.56 -1.78 21.15
C TRP A 362 -10.06 -1.44 19.74
N GLY A 363 -9.17 -0.96 18.88
CA GLY A 363 -9.49 -0.69 17.48
C GLY A 363 -9.95 -1.93 16.73
N SER A 364 -9.43 -3.10 17.08
CA SER A 364 -9.83 -4.38 16.47
C SER A 364 -11.13 -4.97 17.03
N ILE A 365 -11.58 -4.55 18.21
CA ILE A 365 -12.81 -5.06 18.86
C ILE A 365 -14.03 -4.20 18.50
N ILE A 366 -13.88 -2.88 18.40
CA ILE A 366 -15.01 -1.96 18.14
C ILE A 366 -15.50 -2.12 16.69
N PRO A 367 -16.79 -2.42 16.43
CA PRO A 367 -17.30 -2.71 15.08
C PRO A 367 -17.00 -1.64 14.01
N PHE A 368 -16.99 -0.36 14.39
CA PHE A 368 -16.67 0.74 13.47
C PHE A 368 -15.23 0.66 12.93
N THR A 369 -14.26 0.29 13.76
CA THR A 369 -12.84 0.30 13.39
C THR A 369 -12.32 -1.11 13.08
N SER A 370 -12.97 -2.15 13.63
CA SER A 370 -12.52 -3.54 13.58
C SER A 370 -12.17 -4.07 12.18
N PRO A 371 -12.90 -3.75 11.10
CA PRO A 371 -12.60 -4.31 9.78
C PRO A 371 -11.22 -3.90 9.26
N MET A 372 -10.80 -2.66 9.53
CA MET A 372 -9.51 -2.15 9.10
C MET A 372 -8.40 -2.56 10.08
N VAL A 373 -8.66 -2.43 11.38
CA VAL A 373 -7.63 -2.61 12.41
C VAL A 373 -7.30 -4.09 12.63
N MET A 374 -8.27 -5.00 12.55
CA MET A 374 -7.96 -6.43 12.72
C MET A 374 -7.10 -6.95 11.57
N MET A 375 -7.33 -6.47 10.34
CA MET A 375 -6.51 -6.84 9.19
C MET A 375 -5.07 -6.34 9.29
N ALA A 376 -4.82 -5.23 10.00
CA ALA A 376 -3.47 -4.81 10.33
C ALA A 376 -2.73 -5.75 11.30
N ARG A 377 -3.46 -6.53 12.11
CA ARG A 377 -2.88 -7.40 13.16
C ARG A 377 -2.71 -8.85 12.70
N ILE A 378 -3.62 -9.38 11.89
CA ILE A 378 -3.63 -10.80 11.48
C ILE A 378 -2.32 -11.27 10.81
N PRO A 379 -1.68 -10.51 9.91
CA PRO A 379 -0.44 -10.94 9.26
C PRO A 379 0.74 -11.14 10.21
N TYR A 380 0.69 -10.57 11.40
CA TYR A 380 1.71 -10.77 12.44
C TYR A 380 1.56 -12.12 13.18
N GLY A 381 0.42 -12.79 13.02
CA GLY A 381 0.22 -14.17 13.44
C GLY A 381 -1.02 -14.40 14.30
N VAL A 382 -1.69 -15.51 14.03
CA VAL A 382 -2.82 -16.05 14.80
C VAL A 382 -2.44 -17.48 15.23
N PRO A 383 -2.34 -17.80 16.53
CA PRO A 383 -2.77 -17.02 17.69
C PRO A 383 -1.73 -16.07 18.31
N GLY A 384 -0.50 -16.00 17.78
CA GLY A 384 0.62 -15.31 18.42
C GLY A 384 0.35 -13.84 18.76
N THR A 385 -0.01 -13.03 17.76
CA THR A 385 -0.33 -11.60 17.94
C THR A 385 -1.81 -11.38 18.25
N VAL A 386 -2.68 -12.19 17.64
CA VAL A 386 -4.13 -12.13 17.83
C VAL A 386 -4.62 -13.46 18.37
N PRO A 387 -4.93 -13.56 19.67
CA PRO A 387 -5.56 -14.74 20.24
C PRO A 387 -6.90 -15.05 19.57
N TYR A 388 -7.25 -16.34 19.42
CA TYR A 388 -8.51 -16.77 18.79
C TYR A 388 -9.75 -16.16 19.44
N TRP A 389 -9.73 -15.92 20.76
CA TRP A 389 -10.86 -15.28 21.45
C TRP A 389 -11.03 -13.80 21.06
N GLN A 390 -9.93 -13.06 20.81
CA GLN A 390 -10.01 -11.67 20.34
C GLN A 390 -10.62 -11.62 18.94
N LEU A 391 -10.21 -12.55 18.08
CA LEU A 391 -10.76 -12.71 16.74
C LEU A 391 -12.26 -13.04 16.81
N GLY A 392 -12.64 -14.06 17.58
CA GLY A 392 -14.04 -14.46 17.75
C GLY A 392 -14.92 -13.37 18.37
N LEU A 393 -14.41 -12.63 19.36
CA LEU A 393 -15.11 -11.49 19.98
C LEU A 393 -15.36 -10.38 18.97
N SER A 394 -14.32 -10.00 18.22
CA SER A 394 -14.41 -8.97 17.17
C SER A 394 -15.42 -9.36 16.09
N MET A 395 -15.34 -10.60 15.58
CA MET A 395 -16.27 -11.13 14.58
C MET A 395 -17.72 -11.11 15.08
N SER A 396 -17.94 -11.53 16.32
CA SER A 396 -19.28 -11.56 16.94
C SER A 396 -19.85 -10.15 17.11
N LEU A 397 -19.05 -9.20 17.62
CA LEU A 397 -19.47 -7.82 17.78
C LEU A 397 -19.74 -7.13 16.44
N LEU A 398 -18.97 -7.47 15.39
CA LEU A 398 -19.23 -6.94 14.05
C LEU A 398 -20.56 -7.45 13.49
N ILE A 399 -20.88 -8.73 13.67
CA ILE A 399 -22.19 -9.30 13.26
C ILE A 399 -23.34 -8.61 14.02
N VAL A 400 -23.23 -8.52 15.35
CA VAL A 400 -24.23 -7.83 16.18
C VAL A 400 -24.39 -6.37 15.77
N GLY A 401 -23.27 -5.68 15.55
CA GLY A 401 -23.25 -4.30 15.08
C GLY A 401 -23.91 -4.13 13.71
N PHE A 402 -23.68 -5.07 12.78
CA PHE A 402 -24.32 -5.06 11.47
C PHE A 402 -25.85 -5.24 11.58
N LEU A 403 -26.31 -6.20 12.39
CA LEU A 403 -27.74 -6.43 12.61
C LEU A 403 -28.41 -5.19 13.23
N PHE A 404 -27.75 -4.58 14.21
CA PHE A 404 -28.21 -3.35 14.86
C PHE A 404 -28.30 -2.17 13.88
N THR A 405 -27.22 -1.91 13.11
CA THR A 405 -27.18 -0.81 12.15
C THR A 405 -28.18 -1.00 11.01
N THR A 406 -28.40 -2.24 10.55
CA THR A 406 -29.40 -2.55 9.52
C THR A 406 -30.83 -2.35 10.02
N TRP A 407 -31.12 -2.79 11.25
CA TRP A 407 -32.41 -2.54 11.89
C TRP A 407 -32.69 -1.04 12.04
N MET A 408 -31.69 -0.29 12.53
CA MET A 408 -31.75 1.16 12.66
C MET A 408 -31.97 1.85 11.31
N ALA A 409 -31.22 1.45 10.28
CA ALA A 409 -31.33 2.01 8.95
C ALA A 409 -32.69 1.74 8.31
N GLY A 410 -33.27 0.55 8.50
CA GLY A 410 -34.62 0.22 8.01
C GLY A 410 -35.71 1.09 8.64
N LYS A 411 -35.58 1.44 9.94
CA LYS A 411 -36.48 2.38 10.63
C LYS A 411 -36.36 3.79 10.08
N ILE A 412 -35.13 4.27 9.86
CA ILE A 412 -34.87 5.60 9.28
C ILE A 412 -35.41 5.64 7.84
N TYR A 413 -35.13 4.62 7.04
CA TYR A 413 -35.54 4.52 5.64
C TYR A 413 -37.07 4.61 5.48
N ARG A 414 -37.84 3.89 6.30
CA ARG A 414 -39.31 3.88 6.22
C ARG A 414 -39.92 5.29 6.30
N THR A 415 -39.36 6.15 7.15
CA THR A 415 -39.86 7.52 7.36
C THR A 415 -39.18 8.49 6.39
N GLY A 416 -37.85 8.44 6.29
CA GLY A 416 -37.03 9.39 5.54
C GLY A 416 -37.31 9.40 4.04
N ILE A 417 -37.58 8.23 3.46
CA ILE A 417 -37.81 8.09 2.01
C ILE A 417 -39.08 8.80 1.53
N LEU A 418 -40.06 9.03 2.42
CA LEU A 418 -41.34 9.67 2.10
C LEU A 418 -41.36 11.17 2.43
N MET A 419 -40.30 11.70 3.05
CA MET A 419 -40.21 13.12 3.38
C MET A 419 -39.47 13.89 2.29
N TYR A 420 -40.17 14.85 1.69
CA TYR A 420 -39.66 15.76 0.67
C TYR A 420 -39.61 17.19 1.20
N GLY A 421 -38.65 17.98 0.70
CA GLY A 421 -38.59 19.44 0.89
C GLY A 421 -38.12 19.94 2.27
N LYS A 422 -38.12 19.12 3.33
CA LYS A 422 -37.59 19.51 4.66
C LYS A 422 -36.16 19.00 4.85
N LYS A 423 -35.22 19.88 5.20
CA LYS A 423 -33.87 19.49 5.63
C LYS A 423 -33.94 18.68 6.92
N ILE A 424 -33.56 17.40 6.86
CA ILE A 424 -33.57 16.50 8.00
C ILE A 424 -32.19 16.52 8.66
N THR A 425 -32.15 16.67 9.99
CA THR A 425 -30.92 16.54 10.76
C THR A 425 -30.78 15.15 11.38
N TRP A 426 -29.56 14.74 11.71
CA TRP A 426 -29.28 13.48 12.41
C TRP A 426 -30.06 13.33 13.73
N LYS A 427 -30.30 14.44 14.45
CA LYS A 427 -31.09 14.45 15.69
C LYS A 427 -32.54 14.04 15.45
N GLU A 428 -33.13 14.45 14.33
CA GLU A 428 -34.49 14.07 13.96
C GLU A 428 -34.56 12.61 13.51
N ALA A 429 -33.58 12.16 12.70
CA ALA A 429 -33.51 10.78 12.22
C ALA A 429 -33.40 9.77 13.37
N LEU A 430 -32.58 10.06 14.39
CA LEU A 430 -32.42 9.20 15.57
C LEU A 430 -33.70 9.08 16.40
N LYS A 431 -34.57 10.10 16.42
CA LYS A 431 -35.88 10.01 17.09
C LYS A 431 -36.81 9.00 16.42
N TRP A 432 -36.63 8.69 15.15
CA TRP A 432 -37.47 7.70 14.45
C TRP A 432 -37.09 6.27 14.79
N VAL A 433 -35.85 6.06 15.23
CA VAL A 433 -35.38 4.75 15.69
C VAL A 433 -36.10 4.34 16.98
N SER A 434 -36.38 5.28 17.88
CA SER A 434 -37.05 5.04 19.17
C SER A 434 -38.59 5.03 19.11
N ARG A 435 -39.20 5.44 18.00
CA ARG A 435 -40.67 5.37 17.83
C ARG A 435 -41.11 3.92 17.63
N LYS A 436 -42.04 3.46 18.50
CA LYS A 436 -42.74 2.18 18.33
C LYS A 436 -43.48 2.18 16.98
N ALA A 437 -43.45 1.01 16.33
CA ALA A 437 -43.84 0.80 14.95
C ALA A 437 -45.34 1.03 14.69
#